data_AF-A0A5S4H2Y7-F1
#
_entry.id   AF-A0A5S4H2Y7-F1
#
_cell.length_a   1.000
_cell.length_b   1.000
_cell.length_c   1.000
_cell.angle_alpha   90.00
_cell.angle_beta   90.00
_cell.angle_gamma   90.00
#
_symmetry.space_group_name_H-M   'P 1'
#
loop_
_entity.id
_entity.type
_entity.pdbx_description
1 polymer ?
#
loop_
_entity_poly.entity_id
_entity_poly.type
_entity_poly.pdbx_seq_one_letter_code
_entity_poly.pdbx_strand_id
1 'polypeptide(L)'
;MRASTPPPLQLPLFEGQTRLRYWFQIPKAERRARWLADAHYSRQKPGTSQFTPPGHTIVLLSLDGRGVFAWHRPKQGIRSMHGLDGWTCTIFRNEGVDLGQGPIRSSELILDAELIFAELGVDIGPDGLLTYVWDSKIKSPNPGYCFKKAGWKVAGRSTRGEKTLLQKLAAPGEVADA
;
A
#
# COMPACT_ATOMS: atom_id res chain seq x y z
N MET A 1 6.22 -16.17 -21.35
CA MET A 1 4.74 -16.15 -21.23
C MET A 1 4.29 -14.70 -21.29
N ARG A 2 3.49 -14.32 -22.29
CA ARG A 2 2.95 -12.95 -22.39
C ARG A 2 1.94 -12.75 -21.26
N ALA A 3 2.12 -11.73 -20.44
CA ALA A 3 1.18 -11.37 -19.40
C ALA A 3 -0.17 -11.05 -20.07
N SER A 4 -1.24 -11.77 -19.71
CA SER A 4 -2.57 -11.49 -20.24
C SER A 4 -2.98 -10.08 -19.83
N THR A 5 -3.49 -9.29 -20.77
CA THR A 5 -4.01 -7.95 -20.52
C THR A 5 -4.98 -7.95 -19.32
N PRO A 6 -4.85 -7.02 -18.36
CA PRO A 6 -5.78 -6.93 -17.24
C PRO A 6 -7.21 -6.67 -17.76
N PRO A 7 -8.26 -7.19 -17.09
CA PRO A 7 -9.63 -7.02 -17.58
C PRO A 7 -10.02 -5.53 -17.59
N PRO A 8 -10.78 -5.06 -18.61
CA PRO A 8 -11.14 -3.65 -18.76
C PRO A 8 -11.98 -3.16 -17.58
N LEU A 9 -11.77 -1.92 -17.13
CA LEU A 9 -12.52 -1.27 -16.05
C LEU A 9 -14.03 -1.22 -16.36
N GLN A 10 -14.83 -1.88 -15.53
CA GLN A 10 -16.28 -1.71 -15.53
C GLN A 10 -16.60 -0.75 -14.38
N LEU A 11 -16.96 0.48 -14.73
CA LEU A 11 -17.19 1.58 -13.79
C LEU A 11 -18.39 1.42 -12.83
N PRO A 12 -19.43 0.57 -13.04
CA PRO A 12 -20.50 0.41 -12.04
C PRO A 12 -20.14 -0.54 -10.86
N LEU A 13 -18.93 -1.10 -10.78
CA LEU A 13 -18.57 -2.07 -9.72
C LEU A 13 -18.21 -1.46 -8.35
N PHE A 14 -18.17 -0.13 -8.25
CA PHE A 14 -17.61 0.56 -7.08
C PHE A 14 -18.59 1.58 -6.46
N GLU A 15 -19.89 1.50 -6.75
CA GLU A 15 -20.89 2.30 -6.03
C GLU A 15 -20.81 2.04 -4.51
N GLY A 16 -20.64 3.11 -3.73
CA GLY A 16 -20.49 3.05 -2.27
C GLY A 16 -19.06 2.82 -1.75
N GLN A 17 -18.06 2.72 -2.62
CA GLN A 17 -16.65 2.62 -2.20
C GLN A 17 -16.02 4.00 -2.03
N THR A 18 -15.21 4.14 -0.98
CA THR A 18 -14.39 5.32 -0.76
C THR A 18 -13.45 5.58 -1.92
N ARG A 19 -13.42 6.82 -2.40
CA ARG A 19 -12.63 7.26 -3.56
C ARG A 19 -11.71 8.41 -3.18
N LEU A 20 -10.44 8.29 -3.53
CA LEU A 20 -9.43 9.35 -3.43
C LEU A 20 -9.13 9.93 -4.83
N ARG A 21 -8.13 10.80 -4.94
CA ARG A 21 -7.77 11.41 -6.24
C ARG A 21 -7.35 10.36 -7.26
N TYR A 22 -6.60 9.34 -6.83
CA TYR A 22 -6.02 8.31 -7.72
C TYR A 22 -6.53 6.91 -7.45
N TRP A 23 -7.32 6.71 -6.39
CA TRP A 23 -7.61 5.38 -5.85
C TRP A 23 -9.10 5.13 -5.65
N PHE A 24 -9.52 3.88 -5.85
CA PHE A 24 -10.75 3.30 -5.29
C PHE A 24 -10.39 2.33 -4.17
N GLN A 25 -11.10 2.40 -3.05
CA GLN A 25 -11.03 1.37 -2.02
C GLN A 25 -11.81 0.14 -2.47
N ILE A 26 -11.13 -0.98 -2.63
CA ILE A 26 -11.71 -2.24 -3.13
C ILE A 26 -11.64 -3.36 -2.11
N PRO A 27 -12.44 -4.43 -2.26
CA PRO A 27 -12.28 -5.66 -1.49
C PRO A 27 -10.94 -6.34 -1.77
N LYS A 28 -10.32 -6.97 -0.76
CA LYS A 28 -9.03 -7.67 -0.88
C LYS A 28 -9.00 -8.88 -1.84
N ALA A 29 -10.16 -9.31 -2.33
CA ALA A 29 -10.29 -10.41 -3.30
C ALA A 29 -10.49 -9.92 -4.75
N GLU A 30 -10.51 -8.61 -4.98
CA GLU A 30 -10.72 -8.02 -6.30
C GLU A 30 -9.68 -8.56 -7.30
N ARG A 31 -10.14 -8.92 -8.51
CA ARG A 31 -9.38 -9.69 -9.49
C ARG A 31 -8.21 -8.92 -10.09
N ARG A 32 -8.39 -7.63 -10.43
CA ARG A 32 -7.32 -6.78 -10.99
C ARG A 32 -6.22 -6.53 -9.98
N ALA A 33 -6.58 -6.22 -8.74
CA ALA A 33 -5.61 -6.01 -7.67
C ALA A 33 -4.80 -7.29 -7.41
N ARG A 34 -5.44 -8.46 -7.46
CA ARG A 34 -4.75 -9.76 -7.41
C ARG A 34 -3.78 -9.97 -8.56
N TRP A 35 -4.17 -9.61 -9.78
CA TRP A 35 -3.31 -9.73 -10.95
C TRP A 35 -2.05 -8.86 -10.83
N LEU A 36 -2.20 -7.61 -10.39
CA LEU A 36 -1.07 -6.73 -10.08
C LEU A 36 -0.21 -7.29 -8.93
N ALA A 37 -0.85 -7.85 -7.90
CA ALA A 37 -0.17 -8.43 -6.76
C ALA A 37 0.59 -9.71 -7.10
N ASP A 38 0.11 -10.53 -8.02
CA ASP A 38 0.78 -11.76 -8.48
C ASP A 38 2.14 -11.47 -9.13
N ALA A 39 2.30 -10.29 -9.72
CA ALA A 39 3.56 -9.84 -10.32
C ALA A 39 4.51 -9.11 -9.36
N HIS A 40 4.17 -8.98 -8.08
CA HIS A 40 4.98 -8.25 -7.09
C HIS A 40 5.91 -9.20 -6.31
N TYR A 41 7.14 -8.76 -6.04
CA TYR A 41 8.17 -9.61 -5.39
C TYR A 41 7.82 -10.07 -3.97
N SER A 42 6.91 -9.36 -3.28
CA SER A 42 6.46 -9.74 -1.94
C SER A 42 5.43 -10.86 -1.95
N ARG A 43 4.88 -11.21 -3.12
CA ARG A 43 3.83 -12.22 -3.24
C ARG A 43 4.41 -13.62 -3.06
N GLN A 44 3.98 -14.29 -2.00
CA GLN A 44 4.46 -15.64 -1.67
C GLN A 44 3.73 -16.75 -2.45
N LYS A 45 2.42 -16.56 -2.69
CA LYS A 45 1.56 -17.54 -3.37
C LYS A 45 0.76 -16.85 -4.48
N PRO A 46 1.32 -16.70 -5.70
CA PRO A 46 0.58 -16.19 -6.85
C PRO A 46 -0.66 -17.04 -7.15
N GLY A 47 -1.74 -16.42 -7.62
CA GLY A 47 -2.99 -17.11 -7.97
C GLY A 47 -3.97 -17.34 -6.81
N THR A 48 -3.56 -17.10 -5.55
CA THR A 48 -4.49 -17.17 -4.41
C THR A 48 -5.56 -16.09 -4.46
N SER A 49 -6.74 -16.37 -3.89
CA SER A 49 -7.90 -15.49 -3.89
C SER A 49 -7.76 -14.23 -3.02
N GLN A 50 -6.74 -14.17 -2.16
CA GLN A 50 -6.39 -13.00 -1.36
C GLN A 50 -4.88 -12.83 -1.36
N PHE A 51 -4.43 -11.58 -1.22
CA PHE A 51 -3.02 -11.20 -1.29
C PHE A 51 -2.54 -10.37 -0.10
N THR A 52 -3.42 -10.08 0.84
CA THR A 52 -3.11 -9.39 2.10
C THR A 52 -3.08 -10.38 3.27
N PRO A 53 -2.30 -10.11 4.33
CA PRO A 53 -2.34 -10.93 5.54
C PRO A 53 -3.71 -10.88 6.24
N PRO A 54 -4.01 -11.82 7.15
CA PRO A 54 -5.16 -11.73 8.05
C PRO A 54 -5.06 -10.50 8.98
N GLY A 55 -6.17 -9.81 9.21
CA GLY A 55 -6.22 -8.60 10.04
C GLY A 55 -7.15 -7.55 9.44
N HIS A 56 -6.96 -6.29 9.85
CA HIS A 56 -7.56 -5.15 9.18
C HIS A 56 -6.80 -4.86 7.90
N THR A 57 -7.51 -4.59 6.82
CA THR A 57 -6.92 -4.35 5.50
C THR A 57 -7.67 -3.26 4.78
N ILE A 58 -6.94 -2.37 4.14
CA ILE A 58 -7.47 -1.39 3.19
C ILE A 58 -6.73 -1.62 1.89
N VAL A 59 -7.46 -1.94 0.82
CA VAL A 59 -6.87 -2.20 -0.49
C VAL A 59 -7.33 -1.12 -1.45
N LEU A 60 -6.39 -0.55 -2.18
CA LEU A 60 -6.61 0.51 -3.14
C LEU A 60 -6.20 0.03 -4.54
N LEU A 61 -7.06 0.26 -5.52
CA LEU A 61 -6.79 0.07 -6.94
C LEU A 61 -6.82 1.43 -7.61
N SER A 62 -5.84 1.72 -8.48
CA SER A 62 -5.82 3.01 -9.17
C SER A 62 -7.03 3.15 -10.09
N LEU A 63 -7.46 4.39 -10.37
CA LEU A 63 -8.64 4.62 -11.21
C LEU A 63 -8.52 4.02 -12.61
N ASP A 64 -7.30 3.87 -13.14
CA ASP A 64 -7.00 3.23 -14.43
C ASP A 64 -6.63 1.73 -14.31
N GLY A 65 -6.64 1.17 -13.10
CA GLY A 65 -6.39 -0.25 -12.84
C GLY A 65 -4.94 -0.71 -13.00
N ARG A 66 -3.97 0.22 -13.08
CA ARG A 66 -2.53 -0.07 -13.26
C ARG A 66 -1.70 0.02 -11.98
N GLY A 67 -2.30 0.46 -10.88
CA GLY A 67 -1.67 0.60 -9.58
C GLY A 67 -2.43 -0.17 -8.51
N VAL A 68 -1.71 -0.76 -7.56
CA VAL A 68 -2.29 -1.36 -6.35
C VAL A 68 -1.52 -0.91 -5.12
N PHE A 69 -2.24 -0.63 -4.05
CA PHE A 69 -1.71 -0.31 -2.74
C PHE A 69 -2.50 -1.11 -1.68
N ALA A 70 -1.84 -1.67 -0.65
CA ALA A 70 -2.57 -2.27 0.47
C ALA A 70 -1.96 -1.97 1.83
N TRP A 71 -2.80 -1.43 2.71
CA TRP A 71 -2.55 -1.28 4.13
C TRP A 71 -2.99 -2.51 4.91
N HIS A 72 -2.23 -2.86 5.94
CA HIS A 72 -2.55 -3.94 6.88
C HIS A 72 -2.21 -3.52 8.30
N ARG A 73 -3.10 -3.81 9.25
CA ARG A 73 -2.84 -3.74 10.70
C ARG A 73 -3.36 -5.03 11.33
N PRO A 74 -2.57 -5.74 12.15
CA PRO A 74 -3.05 -6.90 12.90
C PRO A 74 -4.27 -6.55 13.77
N LYS A 75 -5.05 -7.57 14.16
CA LYS A 75 -6.14 -7.37 15.14
C LYS A 75 -5.53 -7.11 16.53
N GLN A 76 -6.28 -6.41 17.39
CA GLN A 76 -5.89 -6.14 18.77
C GLN A 76 -5.48 -7.43 19.50
N GLY A 77 -4.46 -7.33 20.36
CA GLY A 77 -3.86 -8.47 21.06
C GLY A 77 -2.78 -9.22 20.28
N ILE A 78 -2.64 -8.95 18.97
CA ILE A 78 -1.55 -9.47 18.14
C ILE A 78 -0.63 -8.28 17.81
N ARG A 79 0.51 -8.17 18.48
CA ARG A 79 1.54 -7.22 18.04
C ARG A 79 2.04 -7.64 16.66
N SER A 80 2.35 -6.67 15.80
CA SER A 80 3.12 -6.97 14.60
C SER A 80 4.39 -7.72 15.00
N MET A 81 4.95 -8.56 14.11
CA MET A 81 6.19 -9.31 14.39
C MET A 81 7.38 -8.44 14.84
N HIS A 82 7.25 -7.11 14.73
CA HIS A 82 8.27 -6.13 15.04
C HIS A 82 7.89 -5.23 16.24
N GLY A 83 6.81 -5.53 16.95
CA GLY A 83 6.39 -4.80 18.15
C GLY A 83 5.77 -3.43 17.90
N LEU A 84 5.74 -2.97 16.64
CA LEU A 84 5.16 -1.68 16.24
C LEU A 84 3.65 -1.77 16.10
N ASP A 85 2.96 -0.72 16.55
CA ASP A 85 1.53 -0.49 16.41
C ASP A 85 1.24 0.63 15.41
N GLY A 86 1.08 0.23 14.16
CA GLY A 86 0.79 1.13 13.04
C GLY A 86 0.32 0.36 11.82
N TRP A 87 -0.02 1.07 10.75
CA TRP A 87 -0.45 0.46 9.50
C TRP A 87 0.72 0.18 8.57
N THR A 88 0.86 -1.06 8.13
CA THR A 88 1.91 -1.49 7.21
C THR A 88 1.42 -1.50 5.77
N CYS A 89 2.10 -0.78 4.88
CA CYS A 89 2.00 -0.97 3.45
C CYS A 89 2.65 -2.32 3.09
N THR A 90 1.82 -3.32 2.79
CA THR A 90 2.25 -4.70 2.48
C THR A 90 2.54 -4.91 1.00
N ILE A 91 1.94 -4.08 0.15
CA ILE A 91 2.21 -4.03 -1.28
C ILE A 91 1.95 -2.63 -1.82
N PHE A 92 2.86 -2.16 -2.67
CA PHE A 92 2.66 -1.01 -3.54
C PHE A 92 3.29 -1.32 -4.90
N ARG A 93 2.50 -1.20 -5.97
CA ARG A 93 2.95 -1.39 -7.34
C ARG A 93 2.32 -0.32 -8.23
N ASN A 94 3.15 0.29 -9.07
CA ASN A 94 2.74 1.25 -10.10
C ASN A 94 3.24 0.74 -11.45
N GLU A 95 2.36 0.34 -12.37
CA GLU A 95 2.70 -0.10 -13.74
C GLU A 95 2.58 1.03 -14.77
N GLY A 96 2.69 2.29 -14.34
CA GLY A 96 2.49 3.45 -15.20
C GLY A 96 1.03 3.93 -15.15
N VAL A 97 0.57 4.24 -13.94
CA VAL A 97 -0.71 4.89 -13.71
C VAL A 97 -0.72 6.23 -14.46
N ASP A 98 -1.75 6.44 -15.29
CA ASP A 98 -1.95 7.62 -16.11
C ASP A 98 -3.45 7.87 -16.30
N LEU A 99 -3.91 9.07 -15.92
CA LEU A 99 -5.30 9.49 -16.01
C LEU A 99 -5.55 10.46 -17.19
N GLY A 100 -4.72 10.40 -18.23
CA GLY A 100 -4.82 11.19 -19.45
C GLY A 100 -4.02 12.49 -19.43
N GLN A 101 -3.19 12.72 -18.41
CA GLN A 101 -2.32 13.90 -18.27
C GLN A 101 -0.84 13.52 -18.19
N GLY A 102 -0.52 12.24 -18.41
CA GLY A 102 0.82 11.70 -18.31
C GLY A 102 1.04 10.86 -17.04
N PRO A 103 2.22 10.22 -16.93
CA PRO A 103 2.51 9.27 -15.86
C PRO A 103 2.53 9.93 -14.49
N ILE A 104 1.82 9.33 -13.54
CA ILE A 104 1.77 9.82 -12.15
C ILE A 104 2.95 9.26 -11.37
N ARG A 105 3.64 10.14 -10.64
CA ARG A 105 4.80 9.76 -9.83
C ARG A 105 4.38 8.85 -8.69
N SER A 106 5.15 7.79 -8.46
CA SER A 106 4.90 6.87 -7.35
C SER A 106 4.84 7.52 -5.98
N SER A 107 5.63 8.58 -5.73
CA SER A 107 5.57 9.32 -4.46
C SER A 107 4.25 10.07 -4.28
N GLU A 108 3.66 10.55 -5.37
CA GLU A 108 2.37 11.24 -5.35
C GLU A 108 1.21 10.25 -5.13
N LEU A 109 1.28 9.09 -5.77
CA LEU A 109 0.38 7.96 -5.52
C LEU A 109 0.42 7.50 -4.04
N ILE A 110 1.61 7.46 -3.44
CA ILE A 110 1.78 7.13 -2.01
C ILE A 110 1.11 8.19 -1.15
N LEU A 111 1.38 9.49 -1.38
CA LEU A 111 0.77 10.58 -0.59
C LEU A 111 -0.76 10.56 -0.66
N ASP A 112 -1.33 10.33 -1.85
CA ASP A 112 -2.79 10.21 -1.99
C ASP A 112 -3.34 8.98 -1.25
N ALA A 113 -2.63 7.84 -1.28
CA ALA A 113 -3.02 6.62 -0.57
C ALA A 113 -3.02 6.76 0.96
N GLU A 114 -2.25 7.69 1.51
CA GLU A 114 -2.22 8.01 2.94
C GLU A 114 -3.49 8.74 3.40
N LEU A 115 -4.16 9.47 2.51
CA LEU A 115 -5.39 10.22 2.83
C LEU A 115 -6.58 9.31 3.18
N ILE A 116 -6.49 8.01 2.87
CA ILE A 116 -7.57 7.06 3.15
C ILE A 116 -7.91 6.96 4.65
N PHE A 117 -6.94 7.23 5.53
CA PHE A 117 -7.15 7.15 6.97
C PHE A 117 -8.07 8.27 7.46
N ALA A 118 -7.87 9.50 6.99
CA ALA A 118 -8.75 10.62 7.28
C ALA A 118 -10.15 10.39 6.70
N GLU A 119 -10.22 9.92 5.46
CA GLU A 119 -11.49 9.64 4.77
C GLU A 119 -12.32 8.55 5.46
N LEU A 120 -11.67 7.55 6.07
CA LEU A 120 -12.35 6.48 6.82
C LEU A 120 -12.53 6.80 8.32
N GLY A 121 -12.00 7.92 8.81
CA GLY A 121 -11.99 8.25 10.25
C GLY A 121 -11.20 7.22 11.08
N VAL A 122 -10.12 6.65 10.53
CA VAL A 122 -9.31 5.59 11.15
C VAL A 122 -7.97 6.15 11.60
N ASP A 123 -7.64 5.95 12.88
CA ASP A 123 -6.32 6.28 13.42
C ASP A 123 -5.20 5.39 12.83
N ILE A 124 -4.03 6.00 12.61
CA ILE A 124 -2.86 5.34 12.06
C ILE A 124 -2.01 4.61 13.10
N GLY A 125 -2.24 4.86 14.39
CA GLY A 125 -1.52 4.27 15.52
C GLY A 125 -0.29 5.08 15.93
N PRO A 126 0.26 4.82 17.13
CA PRO A 126 1.40 5.56 17.68
C PRO A 126 2.68 5.41 16.85
N ASP A 127 2.85 4.29 16.14
CA ASP A 127 3.99 4.08 15.24
C ASP A 127 3.70 4.50 13.78
N GLY A 128 2.51 5.06 13.52
CA GLY A 128 2.12 5.63 12.23
C GLY A 128 2.14 4.62 11.07
N LEU A 129 2.66 5.06 9.93
CA LEU A 129 2.69 4.27 8.70
C LEU A 129 4.04 3.60 8.51
N LEU A 130 4.00 2.33 8.13
CA LEU A 130 5.16 1.44 8.06
C LEU A 130 5.27 0.78 6.69
N THR A 131 6.48 0.51 6.23
CA THR A 131 6.71 -0.42 5.11
C THR A 131 8.10 -1.05 5.18
N TYR A 132 8.22 -2.26 4.62
CA TYR A 132 9.46 -3.01 4.57
C TYR A 132 9.85 -3.26 3.12
N VAL A 133 10.95 -2.64 2.69
CA VAL A 133 11.48 -2.78 1.34
C VAL A 133 12.61 -3.79 1.36
N TRP A 134 12.54 -4.82 0.51
CA TRP A 134 13.59 -5.82 0.43
C TRP A 134 14.66 -5.36 -0.56
N ASP A 135 15.82 -4.98 -0.03
CA ASP A 135 16.88 -4.33 -0.78
C ASP A 135 17.37 -5.16 -1.97
N SER A 136 17.54 -6.47 -1.80
CA SER A 136 18.03 -7.36 -2.87
C SER A 136 16.99 -7.71 -3.93
N LYS A 137 15.71 -7.33 -3.73
CA LYS A 137 14.61 -7.58 -4.68
C LYS A 137 14.26 -6.37 -5.54
N ILE A 138 14.95 -5.25 -5.33
CA ILE A 138 14.77 -4.03 -6.12
C ILE A 138 16.03 -3.73 -6.93
N LYS A 139 15.85 -3.08 -8.09
CA LYS A 139 16.97 -2.68 -8.95
C LYS A 139 17.64 -1.37 -8.50
N SER A 140 16.88 -0.52 -7.81
CA SER A 140 17.37 0.77 -7.34
C SER A 140 18.39 0.59 -6.21
N PRO A 141 19.54 1.28 -6.23
CA PRO A 141 20.47 1.32 -5.10
C PRO A 141 19.91 2.13 -3.91
N ASN A 142 18.76 2.79 -4.08
CA ASN A 142 18.07 3.54 -3.04
C ASN A 142 16.72 2.87 -2.70
N PRO A 143 16.70 1.95 -1.71
CA PRO A 143 15.48 1.27 -1.28
C PRO A 143 14.38 2.22 -0.83
N GLY A 144 13.19 2.02 -1.41
CA GLY A 144 12.00 2.82 -1.12
C GLY A 144 12.15 4.30 -1.46
N TYR A 145 12.93 4.65 -2.50
CA TYR A 145 13.11 6.03 -2.93
C TYR A 145 11.77 6.79 -3.11
N CYS A 146 10.74 6.16 -3.66
CA CYS A 146 9.40 6.76 -3.79
C CYS A 146 8.77 7.11 -2.43
N PHE A 147 8.88 6.23 -1.43
CA PHE A 147 8.44 6.51 -0.06
C PHE A 147 9.25 7.64 0.57
N LYS A 148 10.57 7.65 0.40
CA LYS A 148 11.42 8.74 0.88
C LYS A 148 11.04 10.08 0.25
N LYS A 149 10.70 10.10 -1.04
CA LYS A 149 10.15 11.28 -1.73
C LYS A 149 8.76 11.69 -1.24
N ALA A 150 7.98 10.75 -0.69
CA ALA A 150 6.71 11.01 0.00
C ALA A 150 6.89 11.41 1.49
N GLY A 151 8.14 11.68 1.92
CA GLY A 151 8.44 12.14 3.29
C GLY A 151 8.68 11.03 4.31
N TRP A 152 8.76 9.76 3.89
CA TRP A 152 9.06 8.65 4.78
C TRP A 152 10.54 8.63 5.16
N LYS A 153 10.84 8.19 6.37
CA LYS A 153 12.21 8.12 6.91
C LYS A 153 12.63 6.67 7.16
N VAL A 154 13.92 6.40 7.04
CA VAL A 154 14.49 5.11 7.46
C VAL A 154 14.42 5.04 8.98
N ALA A 155 13.75 4.02 9.52
CA ALA A 155 13.58 3.81 10.95
C ALA A 155 14.28 2.54 11.46
N GLY A 156 14.87 1.73 10.56
CA GLY A 156 15.66 0.57 10.94
C GLY A 156 15.66 -0.53 9.88
N ARG A 157 15.77 -1.77 10.37
CA ARG A 157 15.80 -2.98 9.54
C ARG A 157 14.79 -3.99 10.08
N SER A 158 14.34 -4.91 9.23
CA SER A 158 13.63 -6.10 9.70
C SER A 158 14.52 -6.93 10.64
N THR A 159 13.92 -7.80 11.45
CA THR A 159 14.63 -8.66 12.42
C THR A 159 15.76 -9.49 11.81
N ARG A 160 15.61 -9.92 10.54
CA ARG A 160 16.64 -10.67 9.80
C ARG A 160 17.65 -9.78 9.06
N GLY A 161 17.51 -8.46 9.15
CA GLY A 161 18.38 -7.51 8.48
C GLY A 161 18.15 -7.36 6.97
N GLU A 162 17.23 -8.13 6.35
CA GLU A 162 17.07 -8.19 4.89
C GLU A 162 16.27 -7.03 4.28
N LYS A 163 15.45 -6.36 5.10
CA LYS A 163 14.52 -5.32 4.62
C LYS A 163 14.79 -4.00 5.32
N THR A 164 14.82 -2.92 4.55
CA THR A 164 14.78 -1.55 5.07
C THR A 164 13.39 -1.25 5.62
N LEU A 165 13.31 -0.87 6.89
CA LEU A 165 12.09 -0.30 7.48
C LEU A 165 12.02 1.19 7.16
N LEU A 166 10.92 1.60 6.54
CA LEU A 166 10.55 3.01 6.36
C LEU A 166 9.32 3.30 7.20
N GLN A 167 9.32 4.45 7.85
CA GLN A 167 8.24 4.91 8.73
C GLN A 167 7.87 6.36 8.43
N LYS A 168 6.58 6.67 8.57
CA LYS A 168 6.06 8.04 8.58
C LYS A 168 5.08 8.17 9.74
N LEU A 169 5.46 8.99 10.72
CA LEU A 169 4.62 9.31 11.87
C LEU A 169 3.54 10.33 11.48
N ALA A 170 2.46 10.41 12.25
CA ALA A 170 1.57 11.56 12.19
C ALA A 170 2.39 12.85 12.41
N ALA A 171 1.97 13.95 11.78
CA ALA A 171 2.54 15.24 12.13
C ALA A 171 2.33 15.48 13.64
N PRO A 172 3.34 15.94 14.38
CA PRO A 172 3.17 16.27 15.79
C PRO A 172 2.18 17.43 15.91
N GLY A 173 0.92 17.11 16.23
CA GLY A 173 -0.16 18.08 16.39
C GLY A 173 -1.47 17.66 15.74
N GLU A 174 -2.04 16.53 16.18
CA GLU A 174 -3.47 16.21 16.13
C GLU A 174 -3.69 14.88 16.89
N VAL A 175 -3.22 14.84 18.14
CA VAL A 175 -3.85 13.94 19.11
C VAL A 175 -5.17 14.63 19.44
N ALA A 176 -6.25 14.18 18.81
CA ALA A 176 -7.57 14.47 19.34
C ALA A 176 -7.63 13.79 20.71
N ASP A 177 -7.52 14.60 21.77
CA ASP A 177 -7.89 14.18 23.11
C ASP A 177 -9.32 13.64 23.04
N ALA A 178 -9.49 12.36 23.35
CA ALA A 178 -10.77 11.69 23.57
C ALA A 178 -10.95 11.48 25.07
#